data_AF-A0A955R2N2-F1
#
_entry.id   AF-A0A955R2N2-F1
#
_cell.length_a   1.000
_cell.length_b   1.000
_cell.length_c   1.000
_cell.angle_alpha   90.00
_cell.angle_beta   90.00
_cell.angle_gamma   90.00
#
_symmetry.space_group_name_H-M   'P 1'
#
loop_
_entity.id
_entity.type
_entity.pdbx_description
1 polymer ?
#
loop_
_entity_poly.entity_id
_entity_poly.type
_entity_poly.pdbx_seq_one_letter_code
_entity_poly.pdbx_strand_id
1 'polypeptide(L)'
;MADQPAVLSKGNGSLDARVVFVAEAPGRFGSGRTGIPFYGDKSGDNFQELIDHVGLSRSEIFITNAVLCNPLADGVNSRPTAKEMKNCSAYLHAVLELIAPRLVVTLGTVGLDA
;
A
#
# COMPACT_ATOMS: atom_id res chain seq x y z
N MET A 1 -9.65 -12.13 9.23
CA MET A 1 -8.34 -11.69 8.71
C MET A 1 -7.49 -12.82 8.12
N ALA A 2 -7.60 -14.07 8.57
CA ALA A 2 -6.77 -15.17 8.06
C ALA A 2 -7.00 -15.55 6.58
N ASP A 3 -8.14 -15.17 5.99
CA ASP A 3 -8.56 -15.68 4.67
C ASP A 3 -8.31 -14.74 3.50
N GLN A 4 -7.70 -13.56 3.72
CA GLN A 4 -7.41 -12.62 2.65
C GLN A 4 -5.90 -12.53 2.36
N PRO A 5 -5.49 -12.62 1.08
CA PRO A 5 -4.09 -12.58 0.72
C PRO A 5 -3.48 -11.22 1.05
N ALA A 6 -2.25 -11.25 1.54
CA ALA A 6 -1.44 -10.05 1.70
C ALA A 6 -1.10 -9.46 0.33
N VAL A 7 -1.28 -8.15 0.16
CA VAL A 7 -0.93 -7.41 -1.06
C VAL A 7 0.53 -6.97 -0.98
N LEU A 8 1.42 -7.92 -1.26
CA LEU A 8 2.85 -7.69 -1.40
C LEU A 8 3.40 -8.62 -2.48
N SER A 9 3.62 -8.09 -3.67
CA SER A 9 4.09 -8.83 -4.85
C SER A 9 4.89 -7.93 -5.79
N LYS A 10 5.26 -8.44 -6.97
CA LYS A 10 5.85 -7.62 -8.04
C LYS A 10 4.92 -6.47 -8.50
N GLY A 11 3.62 -6.55 -8.23
CA GLY A 11 2.65 -5.49 -8.53
C GLY A 11 2.83 -4.22 -7.68
N ASN A 12 3.58 -4.29 -6.58
CA ASN A 12 3.87 -3.15 -5.71
C ASN A 12 4.86 -2.16 -6.35
N GLY A 13 5.67 -2.59 -7.32
CA GLY A 13 6.60 -1.71 -8.04
C GLY A 13 8.04 -2.22 -8.01
N SER A 14 8.97 -1.31 -8.32
CA SER A 14 10.40 -1.66 -8.42
C SER A 14 11.08 -1.73 -7.05
N LEU A 15 11.97 -2.70 -6.86
CA LEU A 15 12.85 -2.75 -5.68
C LEU A 15 13.95 -1.68 -5.72
N ASP A 16 14.23 -1.11 -6.89
CA ASP A 16 15.17 0.01 -7.08
C ASP A 16 14.45 1.38 -7.03
N ALA A 17 13.19 1.41 -6.54
CA ALA A 17 12.37 2.61 -6.52
C ALA A 17 13.01 3.70 -5.65
N ARG A 18 13.04 4.94 -6.17
CA ARG A 18 13.54 6.09 -5.41
C ARG A 18 12.48 6.69 -4.49
N VAL A 19 11.21 6.40 -4.73
CA VAL A 19 10.06 6.87 -3.96
C VAL A 19 9.19 5.69 -3.56
N VAL A 20 8.92 5.56 -2.27
CA VAL A 20 7.94 4.60 -1.73
C VAL A 20 6.71 5.35 -1.26
N PHE A 21 5.53 4.89 -1.66
CA PHE A 21 4.23 5.35 -1.15
C PHE A 21 3.71 4.35 -0.12
N VAL A 22 3.29 4.85 1.05
CA VAL A 22 2.71 4.05 2.13
C VAL A 22 1.29 4.51 2.39
N ALA A 23 0.30 3.66 2.09
CA ALA A 23 -1.10 3.91 2.40
C ALA A 23 -1.61 3.08 3.57
N GLU A 24 -2.92 3.13 3.81
CA GLU A 24 -3.55 2.48 4.95
C GLU A 24 -3.59 0.94 4.82
N ALA A 25 -4.36 0.44 3.85
CA ALA A 25 -4.60 -0.98 3.66
C ALA A 25 -5.19 -1.24 2.26
N PRO A 26 -5.19 -2.49 1.78
CA PRO A 26 -5.88 -2.85 0.55
C PRO A 26 -7.38 -2.57 0.61
N GLY A 27 -7.95 -2.01 -0.47
CA GLY A 27 -9.39 -1.85 -0.60
C GLY A 27 -10.06 -3.14 -1.10
N ARG A 28 -11.23 -3.50 -0.56
CA ARG A 28 -12.00 -4.70 -0.98
C ARG A 28 -12.21 -4.83 -2.49
N PHE A 29 -12.53 -3.74 -3.17
CA PHE A 29 -12.84 -3.76 -4.60
C PHE A 29 -11.63 -3.50 -5.50
N GLY A 30 -10.60 -2.83 -4.97
CA GLY A 30 -9.33 -2.59 -5.66
C GLY A 30 -8.29 -3.64 -5.32
N SER A 31 -7.23 -3.21 -4.63
CA SER A 31 -6.03 -4.02 -4.39
C SER A 31 -6.26 -5.33 -3.63
N GLY A 32 -7.29 -5.42 -2.78
CA GLY A 32 -7.67 -6.68 -2.12
C GLY A 32 -8.15 -7.76 -3.09
N ARG A 33 -8.68 -7.37 -4.26
CA ARG A 33 -9.09 -8.28 -5.34
C ARG A 33 -8.02 -8.43 -6.41
N THR A 34 -7.34 -7.34 -6.76
CA THR A 34 -6.39 -7.32 -7.88
C THR A 34 -4.99 -7.78 -7.49
N GLY A 35 -4.64 -7.72 -6.20
CA GLY A 35 -3.28 -7.96 -5.71
C GLY A 35 -2.29 -6.86 -6.07
N ILE A 36 -2.76 -5.73 -6.61
CA ILE A 36 -1.95 -4.60 -7.06
C ILE A 36 -2.37 -3.35 -6.26
N PRO A 37 -1.48 -2.74 -5.45
CA PRO A 37 -1.80 -1.51 -4.70
C PRO A 37 -2.25 -0.37 -5.62
N PHE A 38 -3.27 0.39 -5.16
CA PHE A 38 -3.88 1.49 -5.92
C PHE A 38 -4.22 1.09 -7.36
N TYR A 39 -5.00 0.02 -7.52
CA TYR A 39 -5.44 -0.45 -8.82
C TYR A 39 -6.82 -1.12 -8.74
N GLY A 40 -7.69 -0.81 -9.71
CA GLY A 40 -9.01 -1.42 -9.84
C GLY A 40 -10.12 -0.78 -8.98
N ASP A 41 -9.86 0.38 -8.38
CA ASP A 41 -10.86 1.22 -7.72
C ASP A 41 -10.59 2.71 -7.97
N LYS A 42 -11.55 3.55 -7.58
CA LYS A 42 -11.48 5.01 -7.78
C LYS A 42 -10.25 5.67 -7.15
N SER A 43 -9.77 5.13 -6.03
CA SER A 43 -8.55 5.64 -5.38
C SER A 43 -7.33 5.32 -6.23
N GLY A 44 -7.27 4.12 -6.80
CA GLY A 44 -6.26 3.73 -7.78
C GLY A 44 -6.25 4.61 -9.02
N ASP A 45 -7.42 4.89 -9.59
CA ASP A 45 -7.56 5.76 -10.77
C ASP A 45 -7.04 7.17 -10.48
N ASN A 46 -7.48 7.77 -9.36
CA ASN A 46 -7.00 9.08 -8.92
C ASN A 46 -5.48 9.11 -8.66
N PHE A 47 -4.94 8.05 -8.06
CA PHE A 47 -3.50 7.95 -7.80
C PHE A 47 -2.72 7.89 -9.12
N GLN A 48 -3.19 7.11 -10.10
CA GLN A 48 -2.56 7.02 -11.41
C GLN A 48 -2.56 8.39 -12.12
N GLU A 49 -3.68 9.11 -12.11
CA GLU A 49 -3.74 10.46 -12.67
C GLU A 49 -2.72 11.41 -12.02
N LEU A 50 -2.57 11.38 -10.70
CA LEU A 50 -1.60 12.23 -9.99
C LEU A 50 -0.14 11.86 -10.30
N ILE A 51 0.15 10.57 -10.39
CA ILE A 51 1.48 10.04 -10.74
C ILE A 51 1.86 10.45 -12.17
N ASP A 52 0.91 10.34 -13.12
CA ASP A 52 1.11 10.75 -14.50
C ASP A 52 1.37 12.26 -14.61
N HIS A 53 0.64 13.08 -13.84
CA HIS A 53 0.82 14.53 -13.81
C HIS A 53 2.21 14.96 -13.31
N VAL A 54 2.83 14.20 -12.40
CA VAL A 54 4.19 14.48 -11.91
C VAL A 54 5.28 13.79 -12.75
N GLY A 55 4.90 13.12 -13.84
CA GLY A 55 5.83 12.48 -14.77
C GLY A 55 6.54 11.25 -14.20
N LEU A 56 5.92 10.59 -13.22
CA LEU A 56 6.42 9.33 -12.66
C LEU A 56 5.69 8.15 -13.28
N SER A 57 6.35 7.00 -13.34
CA SER A 57 5.75 5.73 -13.75
C SER A 57 5.74 4.70 -12.62
N ARG A 58 4.87 3.69 -12.71
CA ARG A 58 4.84 2.57 -11.75
C ARG A 58 6.15 1.77 -11.68
N SER A 59 6.96 1.82 -12.73
CA SER A 59 8.30 1.21 -12.75
C SER A 59 9.34 1.98 -11.93
N GLU A 60 9.09 3.24 -11.58
CA GLU A 60 10.03 4.11 -10.86
C GLU A 60 9.70 4.27 -9.37
N ILE A 61 8.54 3.79 -8.97
CA ILE A 61 8.01 3.91 -7.61
C ILE A 61 7.70 2.53 -7.03
N PHE A 62 7.52 2.49 -5.72
CA PHE A 62 6.99 1.34 -5.02
C PHE A 62 5.82 1.78 -4.14
N ILE A 63 4.76 0.99 -4.06
CA ILE A 63 3.55 1.30 -3.32
C ILE A 63 3.29 0.15 -2.36
N THR A 64 3.09 0.47 -1.09
CA THR A 64 2.77 -0.50 -0.03
C THR A 64 1.73 0.08 0.92
N ASN A 65 1.34 -0.69 1.93
CA ASN A 65 0.37 -0.30 2.93
C ASN A 65 0.91 -0.56 4.35
N ALA A 66 0.38 0.17 5.32
CA ALA A 66 0.61 -0.05 6.75
C ALA A 66 0.16 -1.46 7.19
N VAL A 67 -0.97 -1.94 6.64
CA VAL A 67 -1.43 -3.33 6.78
C VAL A 67 -1.59 -3.96 5.41
N LEU A 68 -1.04 -5.16 5.22
CA LEU A 68 -0.99 -5.81 3.91
C LEU A 68 -2.28 -6.53 3.50
N CYS A 69 -3.22 -6.75 4.43
CA CYS A 69 -4.53 -7.36 4.17
C CYS A 69 -5.64 -6.32 4.35
N ASN A 70 -6.80 -6.48 3.70
CA ASN A 70 -7.91 -5.55 3.90
C ASN A 70 -8.58 -5.78 5.28
N PRO A 71 -8.51 -4.81 6.22
CA PRO A 71 -9.24 -4.86 7.48
C PRO A 71 -10.75 -4.78 7.25
N LEU A 72 -11.49 -5.71 7.86
CA LEU A 72 -12.94 -5.77 7.79
C LEU A 72 -13.57 -5.71 9.18
N ALA A 73 -14.61 -4.89 9.32
CA ALA A 73 -15.55 -4.93 10.43
C ALA A 73 -16.94 -5.23 9.84
N ASP A 74 -17.62 -6.26 10.34
CA ASP A 74 -18.95 -6.69 9.84
C ASP A 74 -19.04 -6.87 8.31
N GLY A 75 -17.94 -7.30 7.68
CA GLY A 75 -17.86 -7.55 6.23
C GLY A 75 -17.66 -6.30 5.36
N VAL A 76 -17.49 -5.12 5.94
CA VAL A 76 -17.15 -3.87 5.24
C VAL A 76 -15.74 -3.41 5.59
N ASN A 77 -15.12 -2.61 4.70
CA ASN A 77 -13.80 -2.04 4.96
C ASN A 77 -13.82 -1.25 6.28
N SER A 78 -12.79 -1.45 7.09
CA SER A 78 -12.60 -0.75 8.36
C SER A 78 -11.22 -0.10 8.38
N ARG A 79 -11.01 0.84 9.29
CA ARG A 79 -9.64 1.28 9.60
C ARG A 79 -8.90 0.14 10.31
N PRO A 80 -7.60 -0.11 10.01
CA PRO A 80 -6.83 -1.08 10.76
C PRO A 80 -6.65 -0.64 12.20
N THR A 81 -6.70 -1.60 13.11
CA THR A 81 -6.43 -1.41 14.53
C THR A 81 -4.92 -1.26 14.78
N ALA A 82 -4.55 -0.67 15.92
CA ALA A 82 -3.15 -0.59 16.34
C ALA A 82 -2.45 -1.96 16.41
N LYS A 83 -3.20 -3.02 16.75
CA LYS A 83 -2.68 -4.39 16.78
C LYS A 83 -2.35 -4.90 15.38
N GLU A 84 -3.21 -4.62 14.41
CA GLU A 84 -3.00 -5.04 13.01
C GLU A 84 -1.84 -4.27 12.38
N MET A 85 -1.73 -2.97 12.63
CA MET A 85 -0.57 -2.17 12.22
C MET A 85 0.72 -2.71 12.85
N LYS A 86 0.74 -2.95 14.16
CA LYS A 86 1.90 -3.54 14.85
C LYS A 86 2.29 -4.92 14.31
N ASN A 87 1.32 -5.73 13.88
CA ASN A 87 1.61 -7.04 13.28
C ASN A 87 2.27 -6.90 11.89
N CYS A 88 1.87 -5.89 11.12
CA CYS A 88 2.40 -5.66 9.77
C CYS A 88 3.66 -4.78 9.73
N SER A 89 3.98 -4.04 10.79
CA SER A 89 5.07 -3.06 10.80
C SER A 89 6.44 -3.66 10.48
N ALA A 90 6.71 -4.89 10.90
CA ALA A 90 7.95 -5.58 10.56
C ALA A 90 8.12 -5.79 9.05
N TYR A 91 7.03 -6.04 8.32
CA TYR A 91 7.06 -6.17 6.85
C TYR A 91 7.26 -4.81 6.17
N LEU A 92 6.59 -3.77 6.67
CA LEU A 92 6.80 -2.41 6.17
C LEU A 92 8.26 -1.99 6.35
N HIS A 93 8.83 -2.25 7.53
CA HIS A 93 10.23 -1.97 7.83
C HIS A 93 11.16 -2.72 6.87
N ALA A 94 10.96 -4.03 6.70
CA ALA A 94 11.77 -4.84 5.78
C ALA A 94 11.68 -4.36 4.32
N VAL A 95 10.51 -3.90 3.87
CA VAL A 95 10.34 -3.30 2.53
C VAL A 95 11.14 -2.01 2.41
N LEU A 96 11.07 -1.12 3.40
CA LEU A 96 11.80 0.14 3.39
C LEU A 96 13.32 -0.08 3.47
N GLU A 97 13.79 -1.05 4.25
CA GLU A 97 15.19 -1.45 4.32
C GLU A 97 15.68 -2.04 3.00
N LEU A 98 14.88 -2.90 2.37
CA LEU A 98 15.23 -3.55 1.11
C LEU A 98 15.34 -2.55 -0.05
N ILE A 99 14.41 -1.61 -0.13
CA ILE A 99 14.36 -0.62 -1.21
C ILE A 99 15.32 0.54 -0.95
N ALA A 100 15.56 0.87 0.32
CA ALA A 100 16.34 2.04 0.74
C ALA A 100 15.96 3.32 -0.04
N PRO A 101 14.66 3.71 -0.06
CA PRO A 101 14.19 4.80 -0.90
C PRO A 101 14.75 6.15 -0.46
N ARG A 102 14.85 7.09 -1.40
CA ARG A 102 15.27 8.47 -1.11
C ARG A 102 14.14 9.29 -0.50
N LEU A 103 12.89 8.89 -0.74
CA LEU A 103 11.69 9.57 -0.27
C LEU A 103 10.61 8.54 0.08
N VAL A 104 9.95 8.73 1.22
CA VAL A 104 8.74 8.01 1.60
C VAL A 104 7.59 9.00 1.64
N VAL A 105 6.49 8.69 0.95
CA VAL A 105 5.28 9.50 0.87
C VAL A 105 4.13 8.75 1.53
N THR A 106 3.54 9.33 2.56
CA THR A 106 2.43 8.70 3.30
C THR A 106 1.10 9.20 2.76
N LEU A 107 0.18 8.29 2.46
CA LEU A 107 -1.16 8.60 1.95
C LEU A 107 -2.17 8.50 3.09
N GLY A 108 -2.37 9.61 3.79
CA GLY A 108 -3.23 9.71 4.97
C GLY A 108 -2.50 9.40 6.28
N THR A 109 -3.21 9.57 7.40
CA THR A 109 -2.60 9.47 8.75
C THR A 109 -2.20 8.06 9.12
N VAL A 110 -2.92 7.03 8.67
CA VAL A 110 -2.54 5.64 8.99
C VAL A 110 -1.19 5.26 8.37
N GLY A 111 -0.93 5.66 7.13
CA GLY A 111 0.38 5.43 6.52
C GLY A 111 1.50 6.21 7.22
N LEU A 112 1.19 7.35 7.83
CA LEU A 112 2.13 8.17 8.60
C LEU A 112 2.46 7.58 9.97
N ASP A 113 1.46 6.98 10.62
CA ASP A 113 1.57 6.44 11.98
C ASP A 113 2.12 4.99 12.02
N ALA A 114 2.38 4.39 10.85
CA ALA A 114 2.67 2.96 10.66
C ALA A 114 4.10 2.52 11.04
#